data_AF-A0A1W9TNM5-F1
#
_entry.id   AF-A0A1W9TNM5-F1
#
_cell.length_a   1.000
_cell.length_b   1.000
_cell.length_c   1.000
_cell.angle_alpha   90.00
_cell.angle_beta   90.00
_cell.angle_gamma   90.00
#
_symmetry.space_group_name_H-M   'P 1'
#
loop_
_entity.id
_entity.type
_entity.pdbx_description
1 polymer ?
#
loop_
_entity_poly.entity_id
_entity_poly.type
_entity_poly.pdbx_seq_one_letter_code
_entity_poly.pdbx_strand_id
1 'polypeptide(L)'
;MTYTDDKRSVYDLAMDYIFSFYTHPPTNKEKKIIIYKFKEYLSNGWNQVEIFNHLEVIKKNKNLRNDCYLDKALKFYKGELKLRNLINPEEQHYHNELRIFPGTKVITVNYDTGVFEESSEEIFLEMRASYTVKNLYEYFVSKETMYLESLKDKKQFVGALDWLLTRFEVDEILFMIDKANSKVKNDPNSLKLKSPLDLKLYVEDGQKAMTSKKNALTYNEADKIVLKDRTDIFNKFFEKGDNDE
;
A
#
# COMPACT_ATOMS: atom_id res chain seq x y z
N MET A 1 -5.35 -2.63 19.18
CA MET A 1 -4.53 -3.01 18.02
C MET A 1 -3.91 -1.73 17.48
N THR A 2 -2.61 -1.52 17.69
CA THR A 2 -1.86 -0.46 17.01
C THR A 2 -1.74 -0.87 15.55
N TYR A 3 -2.51 -0.23 14.67
CA TYR A 3 -2.44 -0.48 13.23
C TYR A 3 -1.04 -0.06 12.75
N THR A 4 -0.17 -1.05 12.54
CA THR A 4 1.07 -0.88 11.79
C THR A 4 0.70 -0.62 10.33
N ASP A 5 1.41 0.32 9.69
CA ASP A 5 1.25 0.74 8.30
C ASP A 5 1.79 -0.37 7.35
N ASP A 6 1.32 -1.60 7.54
CA ASP A 6 1.71 -2.76 6.73
C ASP A 6 1.18 -2.59 5.31
N LYS A 7 2.03 -2.89 4.32
CA LYS A 7 1.64 -2.88 2.90
C LYS A 7 0.56 -3.94 2.69
N ARG A 8 -0.71 -3.53 2.56
CA ARG A 8 -1.85 -4.42 2.29
C ARG A 8 -2.44 -4.16 0.92
N SER A 9 -2.91 -5.21 0.26
CA SER A 9 -3.72 -5.14 -0.95
C SER A 9 -5.21 -5.04 -0.63
N VAL A 10 -6.03 -4.78 -1.64
CA VAL A 10 -7.50 -4.80 -1.48
C VAL A 10 -8.02 -6.18 -1.05
N TYR A 11 -7.31 -7.25 -1.43
CA TYR A 11 -7.67 -8.62 -1.06
C TYR A 11 -7.40 -8.89 0.42
N ASP A 12 -6.35 -8.30 0.98
CA ASP A 12 -6.07 -8.39 2.41
C ASP A 12 -7.16 -7.67 3.23
N LEU A 13 -7.61 -6.50 2.77
CA LEU A 13 -8.74 -5.80 3.41
C LEU A 13 -10.03 -6.64 3.37
N ALA A 14 -10.30 -7.28 2.24
CA ALA A 14 -11.45 -8.18 2.10
C ALA A 14 -11.35 -9.39 3.03
N MET A 15 -10.15 -9.97 3.19
CA MET A 15 -9.90 -11.06 4.12
C MET A 15 -10.10 -10.65 5.57
N ASP A 16 -9.55 -9.51 5.98
CA ASP A 16 -9.71 -8.98 7.34
C ASP A 16 -11.19 -8.75 7.68
N TYR A 17 -11.96 -8.26 6.71
CA TYR A 17 -13.39 -8.12 6.83
C TYR A 17 -14.09 -9.47 6.97
N ILE A 18 -13.78 -10.46 6.12
CA ILE A 18 -14.36 -11.80 6.21
C ILE A 18 -14.07 -12.40 7.59
N PHE A 19 -12.83 -12.36 8.05
CA PHE A 19 -12.44 -12.89 9.37
C PHE A 19 -13.10 -12.15 10.54
N SER A 20 -13.52 -10.91 10.34
CA SER A 20 -14.17 -10.12 11.40
C SER A 20 -15.68 -10.30 11.48
N PHE A 21 -16.33 -10.66 10.37
CA PHE A 21 -17.79 -10.60 10.24
C PHE A 21 -18.45 -11.89 9.76
N TYR A 22 -17.70 -12.85 9.21
CA TYR A 22 -18.23 -14.15 8.79
C TYR A 22 -17.87 -15.23 9.81
N THR A 23 -18.89 -16.02 10.18
CA THR A 23 -18.72 -17.23 11.00
C THR A 23 -18.47 -18.47 10.16
N HIS A 24 -18.88 -18.46 8.89
CA HIS A 24 -18.73 -19.57 7.95
C HIS A 24 -18.08 -19.05 6.66
N PRO A 25 -17.40 -19.92 5.88
CA PRO A 25 -16.80 -19.51 4.61
C PRO A 25 -17.81 -18.83 3.68
N PRO A 26 -17.61 -17.57 3.27
CA PRO A 26 -18.48 -16.93 2.28
C PRO A 26 -18.44 -17.67 0.94
N THR A 27 -19.56 -17.61 0.22
CA THR A 27 -19.64 -18.08 -1.17
C THR A 27 -18.72 -17.27 -2.09
N ASN A 28 -18.35 -17.83 -3.23
CA ASN A 28 -17.56 -17.11 -4.24
C ASN A 28 -18.24 -15.82 -4.73
N LYS A 29 -19.58 -15.78 -4.74
CA LYS A 29 -20.34 -14.59 -5.10
C LYS A 29 -20.17 -13.49 -4.05
N GLU A 30 -20.25 -13.83 -2.78
CA GLU A 30 -20.05 -12.87 -1.68
C GLU A 30 -18.62 -12.35 -1.64
N LYS A 31 -17.62 -13.22 -1.81
CA LYS A 31 -16.21 -12.81 -1.90
C LYS A 31 -16.00 -11.74 -2.98
N LYS A 32 -16.57 -11.96 -4.18
CA LYS A 32 -16.52 -10.99 -5.28
C LYS A 32 -17.18 -9.66 -4.93
N ILE A 33 -18.34 -9.69 -4.28
CA ILE A 33 -19.06 -8.47 -3.85
C ILE A 33 -18.23 -7.70 -2.82
N ILE A 34 -17.65 -8.38 -1.83
CA ILE A 34 -16.83 -7.74 -0.79
C ILE A 34 -15.62 -7.04 -1.42
N ILE A 35 -14.88 -7.74 -2.29
CA ILE A 35 -13.72 -7.17 -2.99
C ILE A 35 -14.13 -5.95 -3.84
N TYR A 36 -15.23 -6.07 -4.60
CA TYR A 36 -15.74 -4.98 -5.42
C TYR A 36 -16.03 -3.72 -4.58
N LYS A 37 -16.66 -3.87 -3.42
CA LYS A 37 -16.98 -2.74 -2.55
C LYS A 37 -15.73 -2.08 -1.94
N PHE A 38 -14.74 -2.87 -1.53
CA PHE A 38 -13.48 -2.27 -1.07
C PHE A 38 -12.77 -1.51 -2.18
N LYS A 39 -12.74 -2.04 -3.42
CA LYS A 39 -12.22 -1.31 -4.58
C LYS A 39 -12.95 0.01 -4.79
N GLU A 40 -14.28 -0.02 -4.80
CA GLU A 40 -15.12 1.19 -4.92
C GLU A 40 -14.77 2.24 -3.85
N TYR A 41 -14.54 1.83 -2.60
CA TYR A 41 -14.18 2.76 -1.53
C TYR A 41 -12.83 3.40 -1.77
N LEU A 42 -11.83 2.58 -2.09
CA LEU A 42 -10.47 3.05 -2.35
C LEU A 42 -10.44 3.99 -3.57
N SER A 43 -11.18 3.66 -4.64
CA SER A 43 -11.34 4.51 -5.83
C SER A 43 -12.07 5.83 -5.54
N ASN A 44 -12.97 5.84 -4.55
CA ASN A 44 -13.60 7.06 -4.03
C ASN A 44 -12.70 7.87 -3.08
N GLY A 45 -11.43 7.49 -2.94
CA GLY A 45 -10.42 8.21 -2.18
C GLY A 45 -10.32 7.85 -0.70
N TRP A 46 -11.05 6.83 -0.25
CA TRP A 46 -10.92 6.31 1.12
C TRP A 46 -9.56 5.65 1.30
N ASN A 47 -8.97 5.81 2.48
CA ASN A 47 -7.78 5.07 2.85
C ASN A 47 -8.09 3.88 3.78
N GLN A 48 -7.09 3.02 3.93
CA GLN A 48 -7.16 1.82 4.77
C GLN A 48 -7.52 2.11 6.24
N VAL A 49 -6.99 3.20 6.81
CA VAL A 49 -7.24 3.56 8.21
C VAL A 49 -8.69 3.98 8.42
N GLU A 50 -9.25 4.78 7.51
CA GLU A 50 -10.66 5.18 7.52
C GLU A 50 -11.57 3.96 7.42
N ILE A 51 -11.27 3.07 6.46
CA ILE A 51 -12.00 1.82 6.27
C ILE A 51 -12.00 0.99 7.56
N PHE A 52 -10.84 0.77 8.19
CA PHE A 52 -10.77 -0.02 9.42
C PHE A 52 -11.45 0.62 10.61
N ASN A 53 -11.24 1.93 10.82
CA ASN A 53 -11.94 2.66 11.88
C ASN A 53 -13.45 2.54 11.72
N HIS A 54 -13.91 2.55 10.48
CA HIS A 54 -15.31 2.38 10.16
C HIS A 54 -15.83 0.97 10.47
N LEU A 55 -15.10 -0.08 10.06
CA LEU A 55 -15.43 -1.47 10.39
C LEU A 55 -15.48 -1.71 11.89
N GLU A 56 -14.57 -1.12 12.67
CA GLU A 56 -14.58 -1.22 14.13
C GLU A 56 -15.83 -0.62 14.78
N VAL A 57 -16.37 0.48 14.23
CA VAL A 57 -17.64 1.06 14.68
C VAL A 57 -18.80 0.10 14.44
N ILE A 58 -18.86 -0.51 13.26
CA ILE A 58 -19.90 -1.51 12.92
C ILE A 58 -19.80 -2.71 13.86
N LYS A 59 -18.59 -3.22 14.11
CA LYS A 59 -18.34 -4.39 14.95
C LYS A 59 -18.87 -4.18 16.38
N LYS A 60 -18.76 -2.97 16.92
CA LYS A 60 -19.26 -2.60 18.24
C LYS A 60 -20.78 -2.43 18.27
N ASN A 61 -21.41 -2.09 17.16
CA ASN A 61 -22.84 -1.84 17.09
C ASN A 61 -23.62 -3.10 16.65
N LYS A 62 -24.11 -3.87 17.65
CA LYS A 62 -24.85 -5.13 17.42
C LYS A 62 -26.06 -4.99 16.48
N ASN A 63 -26.70 -3.82 16.43
CA ASN A 63 -27.87 -3.58 15.58
C ASN A 63 -27.53 -3.43 14.09
N LEU A 64 -26.27 -3.11 13.76
CA LEU A 64 -25.78 -3.02 12.38
C LEU A 64 -25.24 -4.36 11.86
N ARG A 65 -25.23 -5.40 12.71
CA ARG A 65 -24.65 -6.71 12.40
C ARG A 65 -25.58 -7.66 11.63
N ASN A 66 -26.63 -7.23 10.94
CA ASN A 66 -27.54 -8.18 10.27
C ASN A 66 -27.89 -7.82 8.81
N ASP A 67 -27.59 -6.62 8.33
CA ASP A 67 -28.00 -6.18 6.99
C ASP A 67 -26.80 -5.66 6.18
N CYS A 68 -26.50 -6.31 5.04
CA CYS A 68 -25.63 -5.83 3.94
C CYS A 68 -24.61 -4.76 4.36
N TYR A 69 -23.58 -5.21 5.07
CA TYR A 69 -22.80 -4.46 6.04
C TYR A 69 -21.90 -3.35 5.47
N LEU A 70 -21.53 -3.42 4.20
CA LEU A 70 -20.69 -2.38 3.60
C LEU A 70 -21.52 -1.13 3.20
N ASP A 71 -22.70 -1.28 2.60
CA ASP A 71 -23.42 -0.14 2.01
C ASP A 71 -24.14 0.72 3.05
N LYS A 72 -24.69 0.08 4.11
CA LYS A 72 -25.34 0.81 5.20
C LYS A 72 -24.32 1.57 6.04
N ALA A 73 -23.14 1.01 6.22
CA ALA A 73 -22.14 1.61 7.08
C ALA A 73 -21.66 2.96 6.52
N LEU A 74 -21.44 3.05 5.22
CA LEU A 74 -20.99 4.28 4.55
C LEU A 74 -21.90 5.50 4.73
N LYS A 75 -23.22 5.30 4.82
CA LYS A 75 -24.16 6.43 4.97
C LYS A 75 -23.92 7.25 6.24
N PHE A 76 -23.24 6.68 7.24
CA PHE A 76 -23.09 7.27 8.56
C PHE A 76 -21.73 7.93 8.80
N TYR A 77 -20.75 7.77 7.90
CA TYR A 77 -19.42 8.30 8.12
C TYR A 77 -19.16 9.56 7.28
N LYS A 78 -19.47 10.72 7.88
CA LYS A 78 -18.89 12.01 7.48
C LYS A 78 -17.60 12.24 8.29
N GLY A 79 -16.60 11.37 8.09
CA GLY A 79 -15.31 11.54 8.75
C GLY A 79 -14.58 12.75 8.20
N GLU A 80 -14.22 13.69 9.07
CA GLU A 80 -13.40 14.88 8.76
C GLU A 80 -11.92 14.55 8.49
N LEU A 81 -11.55 13.27 8.46
CA LEU A 81 -10.21 12.84 8.09
C LEU A 81 -10.10 12.87 6.56
N LYS A 82 -9.52 13.95 6.04
CA LYS A 82 -9.17 14.12 4.62
C LYS A 82 -7.85 13.45 4.28
N LEU A 83 -7.61 12.21 4.70
CA LEU A 83 -6.41 11.50 4.28
C LEU A 83 -6.70 10.83 2.93
N ARG A 84 -6.84 11.65 1.89
CA ARG A 84 -7.13 11.20 0.53
C ARG A 84 -6.15 10.09 0.13
N ASN A 85 -6.69 8.97 -0.34
CA ASN A 85 -5.90 7.95 -1.00
C ASN A 85 -5.32 8.50 -2.30
N LEU A 86 -4.00 8.44 -2.44
CA LEU A 86 -3.25 8.97 -3.59
C LEU A 86 -3.12 7.95 -4.73
N ILE A 87 -3.50 6.69 -4.47
CA ILE A 87 -3.46 5.62 -5.45
C ILE A 87 -4.86 5.04 -5.67
N ASN A 88 -5.07 4.55 -6.88
CA ASN A 88 -6.19 3.70 -7.20
C ASN A 88 -5.68 2.25 -7.26
N PRO A 89 -6.14 1.33 -6.39
CA PRO A 89 -5.64 -0.03 -6.36
C PRO A 89 -5.97 -0.84 -7.63
N GLU A 90 -6.86 -0.33 -8.48
CA GLU A 90 -7.17 -0.93 -9.78
C GLU A 90 -6.25 -0.46 -10.90
N GLU A 91 -5.52 0.63 -10.68
CA GLU A 91 -4.52 1.13 -11.60
C GLU A 91 -3.17 0.49 -11.32
N GLN A 92 -2.43 0.24 -12.39
CA GLN A 92 -1.09 -0.30 -12.27
C GLN A 92 -0.12 0.82 -11.90
N HIS A 93 0.55 0.63 -10.78
CA HIS A 93 1.64 1.49 -10.34
C HIS A 93 3.01 0.87 -10.61
N TYR A 94 4.00 1.69 -10.93
CA TYR A 94 5.31 1.22 -11.37
C TYR A 94 6.38 1.36 -10.30
N HIS A 95 6.20 2.26 -9.35
CA HIS A 95 7.15 2.45 -8.27
C HIS A 95 7.07 1.29 -7.26
N ASN A 96 8.22 0.79 -6.78
CA ASN A 96 8.25 -0.35 -5.83
C ASN A 96 7.50 -0.04 -4.52
N GLU A 97 7.48 1.22 -4.12
CA GLU A 97 6.79 1.63 -2.89
C GLU A 97 5.29 1.42 -2.96
N LEU A 98 4.67 1.48 -4.15
CA LEU A 98 3.22 1.33 -4.33
C LEU A 98 2.81 -0.12 -4.59
N ARG A 99 3.77 -1.04 -4.62
CA ARG A 99 3.59 -2.45 -4.96
C ARG A 99 3.86 -3.35 -3.77
N ILE A 100 3.27 -4.54 -3.83
CA ILE A 100 3.47 -5.64 -2.90
C ILE A 100 3.93 -6.82 -3.74
N PHE A 101 5.13 -7.31 -3.43
CA PHE A 101 5.76 -8.44 -4.09
C PHE A 101 6.53 -9.22 -3.00
N PRO A 102 6.84 -10.50 -3.21
CA PRO A 102 7.57 -11.30 -2.23
C PRO A 102 8.89 -10.65 -1.86
N GLY A 103 9.34 -10.90 -0.64
CA GLY A 103 10.66 -10.48 -0.18
C GLY A 103 11.75 -11.06 -1.08
N THR A 104 12.94 -10.45 -1.04
CA THR A 104 14.11 -11.03 -1.70
C THR A 104 14.34 -12.42 -1.12
N LYS A 105 14.42 -13.44 -1.99
CA LYS A 105 14.74 -14.82 -1.61
C LYS A 105 15.95 -14.84 -0.67
N VAL A 106 15.76 -15.37 0.54
CA VAL A 106 16.85 -15.56 1.48
C VAL A 106 17.32 -17.00 1.34
N ILE A 107 18.59 -17.16 0.95
CA ILE A 107 19.26 -18.46 1.04
C ILE A 107 19.82 -18.56 2.45
N THR A 108 19.22 -19.40 3.27
CA THR A 108 19.71 -19.69 4.62
C THR A 108 20.49 -20.98 4.62
N VAL A 109 21.59 -21.02 5.36
CA VAL A 109 22.32 -22.28 5.61
C VAL A 109 21.68 -22.94 6.83
N ASN A 110 21.16 -24.15 6.65
CA ASN A 110 20.80 -25.00 7.78
C ASN A 110 22.09 -25.61 8.34
N TYR A 111 22.53 -25.13 9.50
CA TYR A 111 23.80 -25.56 10.11
C TYR A 111 23.77 -27.00 10.65
N ASP A 112 22.58 -27.59 10.86
CA ASP A 112 22.43 -28.96 11.34
C ASP A 112 22.54 -29.98 10.19
N THR A 113 22.08 -29.61 8.99
CA THR A 113 22.07 -30.49 7.81
C THR A 113 23.16 -30.15 6.78
N GLY A 114 23.76 -28.95 6.88
CA GLY A 114 24.74 -28.45 5.92
C GLY A 114 24.15 -28.07 4.56
N VAL A 115 22.82 -28.03 4.43
CA VAL A 115 22.11 -27.75 3.19
C VAL A 115 21.74 -26.27 3.12
N PHE A 116 21.86 -25.68 1.92
CA PHE A 116 21.29 -24.37 1.62
C PHE A 116 19.78 -24.51 1.45
N GLU A 117 19.02 -23.94 2.36
CA GLU A 117 17.57 -23.84 2.28
C GLU A 117 17.21 -22.52 1.60
N GLU A 118 16.61 -22.61 0.42
CA GLU A 118 16.03 -21.45 -0.26
C GLU A 118 14.59 -21.28 0.24
N SER A 119 14.29 -20.14 0.87
CA SER A 119 12.90 -19.76 1.13
C SER A 119 12.25 -19.38 -0.21
N SER A 120 11.59 -20.33 -0.88
CA SER A 120 10.78 -20.02 -2.04
C SER A 120 9.49 -19.36 -1.58
N GLU A 121 9.49 -18.02 -1.45
CA GLU A 121 8.23 -17.30 -1.36
C GLU A 121 7.46 -17.43 -2.68
N GLU A 122 6.13 -17.53 -2.58
CA GLU A 122 5.27 -17.55 -3.75
C GLU A 122 5.46 -16.26 -4.57
N ILE A 123 5.57 -16.39 -5.89
CA ILE A 123 5.72 -15.24 -6.77
C ILE A 123 4.34 -14.58 -6.95
N PHE A 124 4.21 -13.36 -6.44
CA PHE A 124 3.02 -12.53 -6.63
C PHE A 124 3.38 -11.06 -6.87
N LEU A 125 2.45 -10.31 -7.45
CA LEU A 125 2.54 -8.88 -7.63
C LEU A 125 1.16 -8.25 -7.48
N GLU A 126 0.96 -7.52 -6.40
CA GLU A 126 -0.26 -6.79 -6.10
C GLU A 126 0.01 -5.31 -5.88
N MET A 127 -1.02 -4.48 -6.07
CA MET A 127 -0.94 -3.06 -5.71
C MET A 127 -1.31 -2.87 -4.25
N ARG A 128 -0.69 -1.88 -3.61
CA ARG A 128 -1.17 -1.42 -2.30
C ARG A 128 -2.62 -0.95 -2.42
N ALA A 129 -3.42 -1.25 -1.39
CA ALA A 129 -4.78 -0.76 -1.27
C ALA A 129 -4.81 0.75 -1.10
N SER A 130 -3.88 1.28 -0.29
CA SER A 130 -3.84 2.68 0.04
C SER A 130 -2.43 3.24 0.17
N TYR A 131 -2.28 4.50 -0.23
CA TYR A 131 -1.08 5.29 -0.06
C TYR A 131 -1.47 6.76 0.13
N THR A 132 -1.10 7.36 1.25
CA THR A 132 -1.53 8.71 1.64
C THR A 132 -0.37 9.71 1.58
N VAL A 133 -0.67 11.01 1.73
CA VAL A 133 0.36 12.05 1.84
C VAL A 133 1.31 11.80 3.02
N LYS A 134 0.81 11.17 4.10
CA LYS A 134 1.63 10.74 5.24
C LYS A 134 2.67 9.70 4.79
N ASN A 135 2.26 8.69 4.02
CA ASN A 135 3.18 7.68 3.51
C ASN A 135 4.22 8.28 2.56
N LEU A 136 3.80 9.22 1.69
CA LEU A 136 4.72 9.95 0.82
C LEU A 136 5.75 10.77 1.62
N TYR A 137 5.32 11.47 2.66
CA TYR A 137 6.19 12.18 3.58
C TYR A 137 7.21 11.24 4.24
N GLU A 138 6.74 10.11 4.78
CA GLU A 138 7.60 9.11 5.43
C GLU A 138 8.61 8.51 4.46
N TYR A 139 8.17 8.19 3.23
CA TYR A 139 9.05 7.71 2.18
C TYR A 139 10.13 8.74 1.85
N PHE A 140 9.77 10.01 1.65
CA PHE A 140 10.73 11.07 1.38
C PHE A 140 11.78 11.16 2.49
N VAL A 141 11.35 11.22 3.75
CA VAL A 141 12.25 11.35 4.91
C VAL A 141 13.19 10.15 5.01
N SER A 142 12.70 8.93 4.74
CA SER A 142 13.52 7.71 4.77
C SER A 142 14.68 7.71 3.77
N LYS A 143 14.60 8.53 2.72
CA LYS A 143 15.63 8.65 1.70
C LYS A 143 16.69 9.69 2.03
N GLU A 144 16.63 10.39 3.17
CA GLU A 144 17.70 11.31 3.62
C GLU A 144 18.19 12.34 2.56
N THR A 145 17.31 12.70 1.62
CA THR A 145 17.59 13.59 0.48
C THR A 145 17.70 15.06 0.90
N MET A 146 17.25 15.39 2.11
CA MET A 146 17.25 16.72 2.73
C MET A 146 18.09 16.75 4.01
N TYR A 147 18.45 17.95 4.44
CA TYR A 147 19.00 18.17 5.78
C TYR A 147 17.91 18.03 6.86
N LEU A 148 18.27 17.43 8.00
CA LEU A 148 17.36 17.23 9.14
C LEU A 148 16.77 18.55 9.65
N GLU A 149 17.53 19.65 9.59
CA GLU A 149 17.07 20.97 10.01
C GLU A 149 15.93 21.52 9.15
N SER A 150 15.91 21.15 7.87
CA SER A 150 14.86 21.53 6.92
C SER A 150 13.57 20.70 7.09
N LEU A 151 13.58 19.67 7.95
CA LEU A 151 12.41 18.84 8.27
C LEU A 151 11.62 19.32 9.49
N LYS A 152 12.04 20.43 10.13
CA LYS A 152 11.45 20.90 11.40
C LYS A 152 9.99 21.35 11.28
N ASP A 153 9.55 21.82 10.10
CA ASP A 153 8.15 22.18 9.86
C ASP A 153 7.43 21.14 8.99
N LYS A 154 6.85 20.14 9.67
CA LYS A 154 6.06 19.09 9.03
C LYS A 154 4.86 19.64 8.23
N LYS A 155 4.22 20.73 8.68
CA LYS A 155 3.02 21.27 8.00
C LYS A 155 3.41 21.92 6.68
N GLN A 156 4.47 22.73 6.68
CA GLN A 156 4.98 23.33 5.45
C GLN A 156 5.44 22.25 4.47
N PHE A 157 6.09 21.20 4.97
CA PHE A 157 6.53 20.08 4.16
C PHE A 157 5.37 19.36 3.47
N VAL A 158 4.33 19.01 4.25
CA VAL A 158 3.12 18.37 3.73
C VAL A 158 2.44 19.27 2.70
N GLY A 159 2.32 20.58 2.95
CA GLY A 159 1.76 21.52 1.98
C GLY A 159 2.55 21.60 0.66
N ALA A 160 3.88 21.44 0.72
CA ALA A 160 4.71 21.36 -0.48
C ALA A 160 4.50 20.06 -1.25
N LEU A 161 4.33 18.92 -0.56
CA LEU A 161 3.97 17.65 -1.20
C LEU A 161 2.57 17.72 -1.84
N ASP A 162 1.59 18.30 -1.15
CA ASP A 162 0.25 18.51 -1.70
C ASP A 162 0.29 19.35 -2.97
N TRP A 163 1.10 20.42 -2.97
CA TRP A 163 1.31 21.23 -4.17
C TRP A 163 1.91 20.42 -5.33
N LEU A 164 2.85 19.51 -5.06
CA LEU A 164 3.42 18.63 -6.10
C LEU A 164 2.36 17.65 -6.63
N LEU A 165 1.53 17.09 -5.75
CA LEU A 165 0.43 16.19 -6.11
C LEU A 165 -0.66 16.85 -6.96
N THR A 166 -0.74 18.19 -7.01
CA THR A 166 -1.62 18.89 -7.97
C THR A 166 -1.09 18.91 -9.40
N ARG A 167 0.16 18.51 -9.64
CA ARG A 167 0.87 18.64 -10.92
C ARG A 167 1.45 17.34 -11.45
N PHE A 168 1.77 16.42 -10.56
CA PHE A 168 2.44 15.17 -10.87
C PHE A 168 1.70 14.01 -10.23
N GLU A 169 1.74 12.86 -10.89
CA GLU A 169 1.24 11.63 -10.29
C GLU A 169 2.16 11.16 -9.17
N VAL A 170 1.61 10.39 -8.23
CA VAL A 170 2.37 9.90 -7.08
C VAL A 170 3.55 9.01 -7.49
N ASP A 171 3.40 8.21 -8.55
CA ASP A 171 4.50 7.42 -9.14
C ASP A 171 5.66 8.33 -9.57
N GLU A 172 5.37 9.40 -10.33
CA GLU A 172 6.38 10.35 -10.79
C GLU A 172 7.13 10.98 -9.62
N ILE A 173 6.41 11.44 -8.58
CA ILE A 173 7.02 12.03 -7.39
C ILE A 173 7.95 11.05 -6.70
N LEU A 174 7.56 9.78 -6.56
CA LEU A 174 8.40 8.75 -5.96
C LEU A 174 9.68 8.50 -6.77
N PHE A 175 9.59 8.45 -8.11
CA PHE A 175 10.78 8.36 -8.96
C PHE A 175 11.67 9.60 -8.88
N MET A 176 11.09 10.81 -8.77
CA MET A 176 11.86 12.04 -8.54
C MET A 176 12.64 11.98 -7.21
N ILE A 177 12.02 11.48 -6.14
CA ILE A 177 12.67 11.27 -4.84
C ILE A 177 13.84 10.31 -4.97
N ASP A 178 13.65 9.17 -5.64
CA ASP A 178 14.70 8.18 -5.85
C ASP A 178 15.88 8.74 -6.64
N LYS A 179 15.62 9.60 -7.64
CA LYS A 179 16.69 10.27 -8.40
C LYS A 179 17.42 11.32 -7.59
N ALA A 180 16.71 12.11 -6.80
CA ALA A 180 17.35 13.04 -5.87
C ALA A 180 18.23 12.28 -4.86
N ASN A 181 17.76 11.16 -4.32
CA ASN A 181 18.54 10.31 -3.42
C ASN A 181 19.79 9.75 -4.10
N SER A 182 19.63 9.18 -5.30
CA SER A 182 20.74 8.60 -6.04
C SER A 182 21.81 9.65 -6.34
N LYS A 183 21.44 10.89 -6.65
CA LYS A 183 22.39 11.97 -6.92
C LYS A 183 23.16 12.36 -5.66
N VAL A 184 22.47 12.55 -4.53
CA VAL A 184 23.11 12.85 -3.24
C VAL A 184 24.06 11.73 -2.80
N LYS A 185 23.74 10.47 -3.08
CA LYS A 185 24.59 9.33 -2.71
C LYS A 185 25.81 9.16 -3.61
N ASN A 186 25.65 9.41 -4.91
CA ASN A 186 26.69 9.12 -5.89
C ASN A 186 27.63 10.31 -6.16
N ASP A 187 27.22 11.52 -5.80
CA ASP A 187 28.03 12.74 -5.96
C ASP A 187 28.22 13.44 -4.60
N PRO A 188 29.41 13.37 -3.99
CA PRO A 188 29.71 14.02 -2.72
C PRO A 188 29.56 15.55 -2.73
N ASN A 189 29.62 16.17 -3.92
CA ASN A 189 29.43 17.62 -4.07
C ASN A 189 27.96 17.99 -4.35
N SER A 190 27.08 17.01 -4.51
CA SER A 190 25.66 17.27 -4.76
C SER A 190 25.02 17.91 -3.54
N LEU A 191 24.43 19.07 -3.75
CA LEU A 191 23.65 19.73 -2.71
C LEU A 191 22.39 18.91 -2.40
N LYS A 192 22.18 18.59 -1.13
CA LYS A 192 20.90 18.08 -0.64
C LYS A 192 19.79 19.10 -0.91
N LEU A 193 18.57 18.59 -1.04
CA LEU A 193 17.40 19.44 -1.23
C LEU A 193 17.22 20.34 0.01
N LYS A 194 16.73 21.56 -0.21
CA LYS A 194 16.40 22.51 0.86
C LYS A 194 14.90 22.53 1.12
N SER A 195 14.11 22.20 0.10
CA SER A 195 12.65 22.11 0.13
C SER A 195 12.16 20.91 -0.66
N PRO A 196 11.00 20.31 -0.33
CA PRO A 196 10.38 19.28 -1.16
C PRO A 196 10.12 19.76 -2.59
N LEU A 197 9.87 21.06 -2.77
CA LEU A 197 9.64 21.66 -4.08
C LEU A 197 10.87 21.60 -4.99
N ASP A 198 12.06 21.38 -4.45
CA ASP A 198 13.30 21.21 -5.22
C ASP A 198 13.28 19.91 -6.04
N LEU A 199 12.35 18.99 -5.76
CA LEU A 199 12.11 17.81 -6.61
C LEU A 199 11.81 18.17 -8.07
N LYS A 200 11.33 19.39 -8.35
CA LYS A 200 11.14 19.91 -9.71
C LYS A 200 12.40 19.82 -10.58
N LEU A 201 13.58 19.90 -9.95
CA LEU A 201 14.87 19.78 -10.64
C LEU A 201 15.11 18.36 -11.20
N TYR A 202 14.32 17.38 -10.75
CA TYR A 202 14.46 15.97 -11.10
C TYR A 202 13.28 15.44 -11.92
N VAL A 203 12.40 16.31 -12.42
CA VAL A 203 11.20 15.89 -13.20
C VAL A 203 11.61 15.05 -14.41
N GLU A 204 12.54 15.54 -15.23
CA GLU A 204 12.99 14.81 -16.42
C GLU A 204 13.63 13.45 -16.07
N ASP A 205 14.48 13.43 -15.04
CA ASP A 205 15.16 12.20 -14.61
C ASP A 205 14.18 11.19 -14.00
N GLY A 206 13.19 11.68 -13.26
CA GLY A 206 12.11 10.88 -12.68
C GLY A 206 11.25 10.25 -13.78
N GLN A 207 10.81 11.03 -14.76
CA GLN A 207 10.01 10.55 -15.89
C GLN A 207 10.77 9.55 -16.76
N LYS A 208 12.06 9.79 -17.03
CA LYS A 208 12.93 8.82 -17.73
C LYS A 208 13.05 7.51 -16.95
N ALA A 209 13.19 7.57 -15.64
CA ALA A 209 13.29 6.39 -14.78
C ALA A 209 11.99 5.58 -14.77
N MET A 210 10.85 6.26 -14.62
CA MET A 210 9.54 5.66 -14.66
C MET A 210 9.29 4.98 -16.01
N THR A 211 9.56 5.67 -17.12
CA THR A 211 9.42 5.12 -18.47
C THR A 211 10.32 3.90 -18.67
N SER A 212 11.57 3.96 -18.23
CA SER A 212 12.50 2.84 -18.31
C SER A 212 12.01 1.64 -17.49
N LYS A 213 11.47 1.88 -16.29
CA LYS A 213 10.91 0.84 -15.42
C LYS A 213 9.68 0.19 -16.07
N LYS A 214 8.78 1.00 -16.64
CA LYS A 214 7.60 0.52 -17.37
C LYS A 214 8.01 -0.36 -18.56
N ASN A 215 8.92 0.12 -19.40
CA ASN A 215 9.42 -0.64 -20.55
C ASN A 215 10.06 -1.96 -20.14
N ALA A 216 10.86 -1.97 -19.07
CA ALA A 216 11.46 -3.18 -18.54
C ALA A 216 10.42 -4.19 -18.02
N LEU A 217 9.36 -3.73 -17.35
CA LEU A 217 8.31 -4.61 -16.85
C LEU A 217 7.50 -5.21 -18.00
N THR A 218 7.13 -4.40 -18.99
CA THR A 218 6.41 -4.87 -20.18
C THR A 218 7.24 -5.85 -21.01
N TYR A 219 8.54 -5.58 -21.21
CA TYR A 219 9.44 -6.49 -21.93
C TYR A 219 9.55 -7.87 -21.26
N ASN A 220 9.58 -7.89 -19.93
CA ASN A 220 9.69 -9.13 -19.15
C ASN A 220 8.34 -9.80 -18.85
N GLU A 221 7.23 -9.30 -19.41
CA GLU A 221 5.85 -9.69 -19.05
C GLU A 221 5.54 -9.64 -17.53
N ALA A 222 6.33 -8.86 -16.79
CA ALA A 222 6.24 -8.69 -15.35
C ALA A 222 5.33 -7.51 -14.97
N ASP A 223 4.52 -7.04 -15.91
CA ASP A 223 3.50 -6.00 -15.73
C ASP A 223 2.12 -6.57 -15.40
N LYS A 224 1.95 -7.90 -15.38
CA LYS A 224 0.69 -8.55 -14.99
C LYS A 224 0.56 -8.61 -13.46
N ILE A 225 -0.61 -8.21 -12.95
CA ILE A 225 -0.97 -8.39 -11.54
C ILE A 225 -1.16 -9.89 -11.29
N VAL A 226 -0.40 -10.43 -10.34
CA VAL A 226 -0.48 -11.83 -9.90
C VAL A 226 -0.90 -11.83 -8.45
N LEU A 227 -2.04 -12.45 -8.16
CA LEU A 227 -2.61 -12.45 -6.82
C LEU A 227 -1.81 -13.39 -5.91
N LYS A 228 -1.56 -12.94 -4.69
CA LYS A 228 -0.99 -13.77 -3.63
C LYS A 228 -1.98 -14.86 -3.24
N ASP A 229 -1.53 -16.11 -3.11
CA ASP A 229 -2.38 -17.18 -2.61
C ASP A 229 -2.64 -16.97 -1.11
N ARG A 230 -3.91 -17.13 -0.76
CA ARG A 230 -4.44 -16.96 0.60
C ARG A 230 -5.26 -18.17 1.04
N THR A 231 -5.25 -19.25 0.25
CA THR A 231 -6.07 -20.45 0.46
C THR A 231 -5.77 -21.10 1.80
N ASP A 232 -4.50 -21.29 2.14
CA ASP A 232 -4.10 -21.91 3.42
C ASP A 232 -4.53 -21.08 4.64
N ILE A 233 -4.37 -19.77 4.57
CA ILE A 233 -4.77 -18.86 5.66
C ILE A 233 -6.29 -18.87 5.82
N PHE A 234 -7.01 -18.84 4.71
CA PHE A 234 -8.47 -18.89 4.68
C PHE A 234 -8.98 -20.21 5.27
N ASN A 235 -8.44 -21.35 4.85
CA ASN A 235 -8.87 -22.67 5.34
C ASN A 235 -8.58 -22.82 6.84
N LYS A 236 -7.37 -22.49 7.30
CA LYS A 236 -7.00 -22.54 8.73
C LYS A 236 -7.91 -21.71 9.62
N PHE A 237 -8.45 -20.59 9.13
CA PHE A 237 -9.36 -19.75 9.91
C PHE A 237 -10.71 -20.45 10.15
N PHE A 238 -11.28 -21.06 9.11
CA PHE A 238 -12.60 -21.70 9.20
C PHE A 238 -12.55 -23.13 9.73
N GLU A 239 -11.44 -23.86 9.56
CA GLU A 239 -11.23 -25.19 10.17
C GLU A 239 -11.11 -25.14 11.71
N LYS A 240 -10.67 -23.99 12.26
CA LYS A 240 -10.61 -23.79 13.73
C LYS A 240 -11.98 -23.55 14.37
N GLY A 241 -13.00 -23.20 13.59
CA GLY A 241 -14.35 -22.94 14.11
C GLY A 241 -15.13 -24.20 14.50
N ASP A 242 -14.75 -25.37 13.97
CA ASP A 242 -15.49 -26.62 14.15
C ASP A 242 -15.02 -27.46 15.38
N ASN A 243 -13.97 -27.03 16.08
CA ASN A 243 -13.41 -27.77 17.23
C ASN A 243 -13.65 -27.11 18.60
N ASP A 244 -14.40 -26.00 18.65
CA ASP A 244 -14.70 -25.25 19.89
C ASP A 244 -16.22 -25.30 20.26
N GLU A 245 -16.96 -26.34 19.83
CA GLU A 245 -18.31 -26.67 20.35
C GLU A 245 -18.30 -27.78 21.42
#